data_AF-A0A087UY88-F1
#
_entry.id   AF-A0A087UY88-F1
#
_cell.length_a   1.000
_cell.length_b   1.000
_cell.length_c   1.000
_cell.angle_alpha   90.00
_cell.angle_beta   90.00
_cell.angle_gamma   90.00
#
_symmetry.space_group_name_H-M   'P 1'
#
loop_
_entity.id
_entity.type
_entity.pdbx_description
1 polymer ?
#
loop_
_entity_poly.entity_id
_entity_poly.type
_entity_poly.pdbx_seq_one_letter_code
_entity_poly.pdbx_strand_id
1 'polypeptide(L)'
;MQKKLRSIILAASVLYGDNETVSRAKLIFQDWMQNGVKVPPNLRSAVYNAAVMYGGNEEWEFCWRQYQETQVPSEQYLLLAALGSTRNASQLS
;
A
#
# COMPACT_ATOMS: atom_id res chain seq x y z
N MET A 1 -5.22 -8.77 -22.85
CA MET A 1 -5.02 -7.41 -22.30
C MET A 1 -6.15 -7.01 -21.33
N GLN A 2 -6.41 -7.76 -20.25
CA GLN A 2 -7.54 -7.47 -19.33
C GLN A 2 -7.14 -7.23 -17.86
N LYS A 3 -5.85 -7.35 -17.50
CA LYS A 3 -5.38 -7.27 -16.11
C LYS A 3 -5.10 -5.85 -15.60
N LYS A 4 -5.03 -4.84 -16.49
CA LYS A 4 -4.66 -3.45 -16.13
C LYS A 4 -5.83 -2.58 -15.68
N LEU A 5 -7.06 -2.95 -16.06
CA LEU A 5 -8.24 -2.15 -15.73
C LEU A 5 -8.64 -2.31 -14.26
N ARG A 6 -8.51 -3.52 -13.69
CA ARG A 6 -8.79 -3.78 -12.28
C ARG A 6 -7.81 -3.08 -11.34
N SER A 7 -6.52 -3.00 -11.68
CA SER A 7 -5.53 -2.28 -10.88
C SER A 7 -5.76 -0.77 -10.87
N ILE A 8 -6.20 -0.19 -12.00
CA ILE A 8 -6.54 1.23 -12.09
C ILE A 8 -7.86 1.50 -11.35
N ILE A 9 -8.85 0.62 -11.45
CA ILE A 9 -10.11 0.76 -10.69
C ILE A 9 -9.86 0.62 -9.19
N LEU A 10 -8.97 -0.28 -8.75
CA LEU A 10 -8.64 -0.47 -7.33
C LEU A 10 -7.85 0.73 -6.77
N ALA A 11 -6.88 1.25 -7.53
CA ALA A 11 -6.17 2.49 -7.20
C ALA A 11 -7.13 3.70 -7.21
N ALA A 12 -8.03 3.76 -8.18
CA ALA A 12 -9.05 4.80 -8.29
C ALA A 12 -10.11 4.70 -7.18
N SER A 13 -10.44 3.51 -6.68
CA SER A 13 -11.40 3.32 -5.57
C SER A 13 -10.80 3.58 -4.20
N VAL A 14 -9.50 3.37 -4.01
CA VAL A 14 -8.76 3.93 -2.86
C VAL A 14 -8.71 5.46 -2.94
N LEU A 15 -8.56 6.03 -4.14
CA LEU A 15 -8.67 7.48 -4.37
C LEU A 15 -10.11 8.02 -4.22
N TYR A 16 -11.15 7.20 -4.46
CA TYR A 16 -12.56 7.62 -4.47
C TYR A 16 -13.21 7.67 -3.08
N GLY A 17 -12.53 7.18 -2.03
CA GLY A 17 -12.96 7.40 -0.65
C GLY A 17 -14.23 6.67 -0.23
N ASP A 18 -14.52 5.51 -0.82
CA ASP A 18 -15.52 4.61 -0.24
C ASP A 18 -14.97 4.08 1.11
N ASN A 19 -15.66 4.46 2.19
CA ASN A 19 -15.18 4.24 3.56
C ASN A 19 -14.99 2.73 3.84
N GLU A 20 -15.84 1.88 3.26
CA GLU A 20 -15.75 0.42 3.41
C GLU A 20 -14.46 -0.14 2.78
N THR A 21 -14.10 0.35 1.59
CA THR A 21 -12.89 -0.08 0.87
C THR A 21 -11.61 0.36 1.58
N VAL A 22 -11.58 1.59 2.11
CA VAL A 22 -10.44 2.10 2.90
C VAL A 22 -10.30 1.33 4.21
N SER A 23 -11.41 1.08 4.92
CA SER A 23 -11.41 0.27 6.15
C SER A 23 -10.91 -1.15 5.89
N ARG A 24 -11.34 -1.80 4.81
CA ARG A 24 -10.85 -3.14 4.44
C ARG A 24 -9.35 -3.13 4.09
N ALA A 25 -8.88 -2.14 3.35
CA ALA A 25 -7.46 -2.01 3.02
C ALA A 25 -6.59 -1.84 4.29
N LYS A 26 -7.06 -1.03 5.25
CA LYS A 26 -6.40 -0.86 6.56
C LYS A 26 -6.37 -2.16 7.36
N LEU A 27 -7.48 -2.91 7.41
CA LEU A 27 -7.53 -4.20 8.11
C LEU A 27 -6.55 -5.21 7.52
N ILE A 28 -6.49 -5.31 6.18
CA ILE A 28 -5.54 -6.21 5.50
C ILE A 28 -4.10 -5.79 5.78
N PHE A 29 -3.82 -4.48 5.82
CA PHE A 29 -2.49 -3.98 6.16
C PHE A 29 -2.10 -4.28 7.61
N GLN A 30 -3.03 -4.10 8.55
CA GLN A 30 -2.81 -4.41 9.96
C GLN A 30 -2.55 -5.90 10.18
N ASP A 31 -3.31 -6.77 9.51
CA ASP A 31 -3.09 -8.22 9.55
C ASP A 31 -1.72 -8.60 8.98
N TRP A 32 -1.27 -7.88 7.94
CA TRP A 32 0.09 -8.04 7.41
C TRP A 32 1.16 -7.61 8.42
N MET A 33 1.00 -6.46 9.10
CA MET A 33 1.95 -5.98 10.09
C MET A 33 2.02 -6.85 11.35
N GLN A 34 0.87 -7.30 11.87
CA GLN A 34 0.79 -8.00 13.16
C GLN A 34 1.01 -9.50 13.01
N ASN A 35 0.41 -10.10 11.99
CA ASN A 35 0.39 -11.57 11.82
C ASN A 35 1.29 -12.04 10.66
N GLY A 36 1.92 -11.13 9.91
CA GLY A 36 2.75 -11.48 8.75
C GLY A 36 1.95 -12.05 7.58
N VAL A 37 0.63 -11.86 7.56
CA VAL A 37 -0.25 -12.40 6.51
C VAL A 37 0.03 -11.66 5.20
N LYS A 38 0.41 -12.42 4.17
CA LYS A 38 0.78 -11.84 2.87
C LYS A 38 -0.40 -11.16 2.20
N VAL A 39 -0.22 -9.89 1.84
CA VAL A 39 -1.21 -9.16 1.05
C VAL A 39 -1.36 -9.80 -0.35
N PRO A 40 -2.60 -10.07 -0.81
CA PRO A 40 -2.86 -10.63 -2.12
C PRO A 40 -2.23 -9.76 -3.23
N PRO A 41 -1.53 -10.32 -4.23
CA PRO A 41 -0.78 -9.55 -5.24
C PRO A 41 -1.61 -8.50 -5.98
N ASN A 42 -2.89 -8.77 -6.19
CA ASN A 42 -3.85 -7.87 -6.84
C ASN A 42 -4.27 -6.69 -5.96
N LEU A 43 -4.12 -6.80 -4.63
CA LEU A 43 -4.49 -5.78 -3.66
C LEU A 43 -3.30 -4.98 -3.14
N ARG A 44 -2.06 -5.50 -3.28
CA ARG A 44 -0.82 -4.87 -2.77
C ARG A 44 -0.72 -3.38 -3.06
N SER A 45 -0.86 -3.00 -4.32
CA SER A 45 -0.77 -1.59 -4.72
C SER A 45 -1.77 -0.71 -3.95
N ALA A 46 -3.04 -1.13 -3.89
CA ALA A 46 -4.08 -0.39 -3.20
C ALA A 46 -3.88 -0.36 -1.68
N VAL A 47 -3.52 -1.51 -1.09
CA VAL A 47 -3.30 -1.67 0.35
C VAL A 47 -2.09 -0.85 0.81
N TYR A 48 -0.97 -0.88 0.09
CA TYR A 48 0.23 -0.11 0.44
C TYR A 48 -0.01 1.39 0.32
N ASN A 49 -0.64 1.83 -0.78
CA ASN A 49 -1.00 3.24 -0.95
C ASN A 49 -2.01 3.70 0.11
N ALA A 50 -3.03 2.91 0.43
CA ALA A 50 -3.99 3.26 1.48
C ALA A 50 -3.32 3.34 2.87
N ALA A 51 -2.42 2.42 3.18
CA ALA A 51 -1.70 2.41 4.44
C ALA A 51 -0.77 3.62 4.57
N VAL A 52 -0.03 3.97 3.52
CA VAL A 52 0.87 5.14 3.56
C VAL A 52 0.10 6.46 3.50
N MET A 53 -0.99 6.55 2.74
CA MET A 53 -1.77 7.79 2.61
C MET A 53 -2.68 8.08 3.82
N TYR A 54 -3.23 7.04 4.46
CA TYR A 54 -4.21 7.17 5.55
C TYR A 54 -3.73 6.63 6.90
N GLY A 55 -2.52 6.06 6.95
CA GLY A 55 -1.81 5.69 8.17
C GLY A 55 -0.88 6.80 8.66
N GLY A 56 0.08 6.44 9.52
CA GLY A 56 1.08 7.32 10.09
C GLY A 56 2.51 6.84 9.84
N ASN A 57 3.42 7.24 10.73
CA ASN A 57 4.83 6.87 10.62
C ASN A 57 5.06 5.36 10.72
N GLU A 58 4.30 4.64 11.55
CA GLU A 58 4.50 3.20 11.75
C GLU A 58 4.24 2.40 10.46
N GLU A 59 3.16 2.71 9.74
CA GLU A 59 2.85 2.07 8.46
C GLU A 59 3.87 2.41 7.38
N TRP A 60 4.38 3.65 7.39
CA TRP A 60 5.42 4.10 6.47
C TRP A 60 6.74 3.37 6.73
N GLU A 61 7.20 3.33 7.98
CA GLU A 61 8.43 2.65 8.40
C GLU A 61 8.35 1.14 8.14
N PHE A 62 7.16 0.54 8.32
CA PHE A 62 6.94 -0.84 7.96
C PHE A 62 7.10 -1.07 6.45
N CYS A 63 6.47 -0.25 5.61
CA CYS A 63 6.66 -0.32 4.15
C CYS A 63 8.13 -0.11 3.74
N TRP A 64 8.84 0.80 4.42
CA TRP A 64 10.27 1.05 4.18
C TRP A 64 11.13 -0.16 4.50
N ARG A 65 10.93 -0.81 5.66
CA ARG A 65 11.63 -2.05 6.01
C ARG A 65 11.34 -3.16 5.00
N GLN A 66 10.08 -3.33 4.63
CA GLN A 66 9.69 -4.33 3.63
C GLN A 66 10.32 -4.07 2.26
N TYR A 67 10.50 -2.80 1.88
CA TYR A 67 11.21 -2.41 0.65
C TYR A 67 12.69 -2.83 0.69
N GLN A 68 13.35 -2.68 1.85
CA GLN A 68 14.75 -3.07 2.02
C GLN A 68 14.94 -4.60 2.07
N GLU A 69 13.97 -5.33 2.64
CA GLU A 69 14.04 -6.79 2.78
C GLU A 69 13.68 -7.56 1.50
N THR A 70 12.78 -7.01 0.68
CA THR A 70 12.29 -7.72 -0.50
C THR A 70 13.34 -7.77 -1.63
N GLN A 71 13.53 -8.95 -2.20
CA GLN A 71 14.38 -9.17 -3.38
C GLN A 71 13.58 -9.22 -4.69
N VAL A 72 12.28 -8.97 -4.62
CA VAL A 72 11.37 -9.06 -5.78
C VAL A 72 11.24 -7.65 -6.39
N PRO A 73 11.76 -7.39 -7.61
CA PRO A 73 11.77 -6.04 -8.18
C PRO A 73 10.37 -5.44 -8.36
N SER A 74 9.37 -6.26 -8.68
CA SER A 74 7.98 -5.80 -8.79
C SER A 74 7.40 -5.37 -7.44
N GLU A 75 7.83 -6.01 -6.35
CA GLU A 75 7.41 -5.66 -5.00
C GLU A 75 8.10 -4.36 -4.53
N GLN A 76 9.40 -4.23 -4.81
CA GLN A 76 10.16 -3.00 -4.57
C GLN A 76 9.51 -1.80 -5.25
N TYR A 77 9.12 -1.94 -6.52
CA TYR A 77 8.45 -0.88 -7.26
C TYR A 77 7.13 -0.45 -6.61
N LEU A 78 6.30 -1.41 -6.17
CA LEU A 78 5.03 -1.12 -5.52
C LEU A 78 5.20 -0.42 -4.18
N LEU A 79 6.16 -0.87 -3.37
CA LEU A 79 6.47 -0.27 -2.07
C LEU A 79 7.04 1.14 -2.24
N LEU A 80 7.98 1.33 -3.16
CA LEU A 80 8.55 2.64 -3.47
C LEU A 80 7.49 3.64 -3.96
N ALA A 81 6.60 3.19 -4.86
CA ALA A 81 5.49 4.01 -5.34
C ALA A 81 4.54 4.41 -4.19
N ALA A 82 4.24 3.49 -3.26
CA ALA A 82 3.42 3.78 -2.09
C ALA A 82 4.13 4.74 -1.12
N LEU A 83 5.42 4.56 -0.85
CA LEU A 83 6.20 5.46 0.02
C LEU A 83 6.24 6.90 -0.52
N GLY A 84 6.34 7.06 -1.84
CA GLY A 84 6.26 8.36 -2.52
C GLY A 84 4.86 8.99 -2.52
N SER A 85 3.81 8.23 -2.20
CA SER A 85 2.43 8.74 -2.07
C SER A 85 2.12 9.32 -0.68
N THR A 86 3.11 9.38 0.23
CA THR A 86 2.95 9.98 1.56
C THR A 86 2.51 11.44 1.47
N ARG A 87 1.59 11.84 2.33
CA ARG A 87 1.10 13.24 2.44
C ARG A 87 2.02 14.10 3.33
N ASN A 88 3.01 13.51 3.99
CA ASN A 88 3.98 14.22 4.81
C ASN A 88 5.22 14.59 3.98
N ALA A 89 5.30 15.85 3.55
CA ALA A 89 6.48 16.40 2.88
C ALA A 89 7.77 16.23 3.72
N SER A 90 7.66 16.18 5.05
CA SER A 90 8.76 15.96 5.99
C SER A 90 9.40 14.57 5.92
N GLN A 91 8.76 13.60 5.27
CA GLN A 91 9.31 12.25 5.03
C GLN A 91 10.04 12.15 3.68
N LEU A 92 10.00 13.20 2.86
CA LEU A 92 10.61 13.27 1.53
C LEU A 92 11.86 14.18 1.48
N SER A 93 12.15 14.92 2.56
CA SER A 93 13.29 15.86 2.65
C SER A 93 14.50 15.28 3.37
#